data_AF-A0A3D4YFU5-F1
#
_entry.id   AF-A0A3D4YFU5-F1
#
_cell.length_a   1.000
_cell.length_b   1.000
_cell.length_c   1.000
_cell.angle_alpha   90.00
_cell.angle_beta   90.00
_cell.angle_gamma   90.00
#
_symmetry.space_group_name_H-M   'P 1'
#
loop_
_entity.id
_entity.type
_entity.pdbx_description
1 polymer ?
#
loop_
_entity_poly.entity_id
_entity_poly.type
_entity_poly.pdbx_seq_one_letter_code
_entity_poly.pdbx_strand_id
1 'polypeptide(L)'
;EELRVKFLGKKGELTEILRSMGSLPPEERKTLGQAANTVRSQLEQLLNESMERFRQMEKKAELASETIDVTEPGQAIPTGAKHLLTITTDEIIRVFSGMGFSVSEGPEVDTVFNNFDALNAPSNHPSRDMTDTFYISEDVLLRTQTSPVQIRTLLSQKPPIKVIAPGRCFRCDTPDATHSPMFQQVE
;
A
#
# COMPACT_ATOMS: atom_id res chain seq x y z
N GLU A 1 5.74 -36.54 -34.83
CA GLU A 1 6.01 -36.17 -36.24
C GLU A 1 6.23 -37.38 -37.16
N GLU A 2 7.07 -38.35 -36.79
CA GLU A 2 7.33 -39.54 -37.63
C GLU A 2 6.07 -40.32 -38.04
N LEU A 3 5.12 -40.54 -37.13
CA LEU A 3 3.85 -41.21 -37.45
C LEU A 3 2.99 -40.43 -38.47
N ARG A 4 2.99 -39.08 -38.39
CA ARG A 4 2.28 -38.22 -39.35
C ARG A 4 2.92 -38.34 -40.74
N VAL A 5 4.25 -38.33 -40.82
CA VAL A 5 4.99 -38.51 -42.08
C VAL A 5 4.77 -39.90 -42.66
N LYS A 6 4.79 -40.95 -41.83
CA LYS A 6 4.58 -42.36 -42.22
C LYS A 6 3.21 -42.61 -42.84
N PHE A 7 2.13 -42.08 -42.24
CA PHE A 7 0.77 -42.36 -42.70
C PHE A 7 0.20 -41.32 -43.68
N LEU A 8 0.47 -40.02 -43.46
CA LEU A 8 -0.13 -38.90 -44.22
C LEU A 8 0.86 -38.15 -45.12
N GLY A 9 2.14 -38.52 -45.12
CA GLY A 9 3.17 -37.87 -45.96
C GLY A 9 2.98 -38.07 -47.46
N LYS A 10 3.80 -37.38 -48.27
CA LYS A 10 3.78 -37.48 -49.75
C LYS A 10 4.09 -38.89 -50.29
N LYS A 11 4.82 -39.70 -49.50
CA LYS A 11 5.07 -41.13 -49.70
C LYS A 11 4.48 -41.98 -48.56
N GLY A 12 3.45 -41.46 -47.88
CA GLY A 12 2.83 -42.15 -46.75
C GLY A 12 1.93 -43.29 -47.23
N GLU A 13 1.73 -44.30 -46.38
CA GLU A 13 0.98 -45.51 -46.70
C GLU A 13 -0.43 -45.19 -47.27
N LEU A 14 -1.13 -44.20 -46.70
CA LEU A 14 -2.46 -43.78 -47.18
C LEU A 14 -2.40 -43.06 -48.54
N THR A 15 -1.34 -42.29 -48.79
CA THR A 15 -1.13 -41.58 -50.06
C THR A 15 -0.76 -42.56 -51.18
N GLU A 16 -0.05 -43.64 -50.87
CA GLU A 16 0.24 -44.73 -51.83
C GLU A 16 -1.03 -45.52 -52.19
N ILE A 17 -1.87 -45.85 -51.22
CA ILE A 17 -3.19 -46.48 -51.44
C ILE A 17 -4.10 -45.59 -52.31
N LEU A 18 -4.07 -44.27 -52.11
CA LEU A 18 -4.83 -43.33 -52.94
C LEU A 18 -4.26 -43.21 -54.37
N ARG A 19 -2.95 -43.40 -54.57
CA ARG A 19 -2.32 -43.42 -55.89
C ARG A 19 -2.64 -44.69 -56.69
N SER A 20 -2.76 -45.82 -56.02
CA SER A 20 -3.13 -47.10 -56.68
C SER A 20 -4.61 -47.16 -57.09
N MET A 21 -5.45 -46.17 -56.73
CA MET A 21 -6.84 -46.09 -57.18
C MET A 21 -7.00 -45.90 -58.70
N GLY A 22 -5.98 -45.38 -59.39
CA GLY A 22 -6.03 -45.13 -60.84
C GLY A 22 -6.24 -46.39 -61.69
N SER A 23 -5.94 -47.58 -61.16
CA SER A 23 -6.05 -48.87 -61.86
C SER A 23 -7.34 -49.65 -61.57
N LEU A 24 -8.23 -49.16 -60.69
CA LEU A 24 -9.45 -49.88 -60.29
C LEU A 24 -10.66 -49.59 -61.21
N PRO A 25 -11.68 -50.46 -61.28
CA PRO A 25 -12.96 -50.18 -61.94
C PRO A 25 -13.73 -49.00 -61.30
N PRO A 26 -14.59 -48.28 -62.05
CA PRO A 26 -15.31 -47.10 -61.55
C PRO A 26 -16.16 -47.33 -60.29
N GLU A 27 -16.77 -48.52 -60.17
CA GLU A 27 -17.57 -48.95 -59.02
C GLU A 27 -16.72 -49.08 -57.74
N GLU A 28 -15.54 -49.72 -57.84
CA GLU A 28 -14.61 -49.95 -56.72
C GLU A 28 -13.84 -48.68 -56.32
N ARG A 29 -13.62 -47.74 -57.26
CA ARG A 29 -13.01 -46.44 -56.95
C ARG A 29 -13.85 -45.61 -55.98
N LYS A 30 -15.19 -45.70 -56.09
CA LYS A 30 -16.11 -44.90 -55.25
C LYS A 30 -16.10 -45.39 -53.80
N THR A 31 -16.15 -46.69 -53.59
CA THR A 31 -16.14 -47.31 -52.25
C THR A 31 -14.78 -47.16 -51.57
N LEU A 32 -13.68 -47.41 -52.30
CA LEU A 32 -12.32 -47.25 -51.76
C LEU A 32 -12.00 -45.78 -51.43
N GLY A 33 -12.43 -44.82 -52.28
CA GLY A 33 -12.23 -43.40 -52.03
C GLY A 33 -12.97 -42.88 -50.79
N GLN A 34 -14.20 -43.36 -50.56
CA GLN A 34 -14.95 -43.05 -49.34
C GLN A 34 -14.29 -43.65 -48.09
N ALA A 35 -13.86 -44.91 -48.17
CA ALA A 35 -13.15 -45.56 -47.07
C ALA A 35 -11.81 -44.86 -46.76
N ALA A 36 -11.03 -44.50 -47.79
CA ALA A 36 -9.76 -43.81 -47.63
C ALA A 36 -9.90 -42.40 -47.04
N ASN A 37 -10.94 -41.65 -47.43
CA ASN A 37 -11.23 -40.34 -46.83
C ASN A 37 -11.68 -40.46 -45.36
N THR A 38 -12.45 -41.51 -45.03
CA THR A 38 -12.86 -41.80 -43.65
C THR A 38 -11.65 -42.11 -42.78
N VAL A 39 -10.77 -43.00 -43.25
CA VAL A 39 -9.52 -43.36 -42.56
C VAL A 39 -8.58 -42.16 -42.45
N ARG A 40 -8.47 -41.31 -43.49
CA ARG A 40 -7.71 -40.05 -43.43
C ARG A 40 -8.20 -39.16 -42.30
N SER A 41 -9.52 -38.92 -42.25
CA SER A 41 -10.13 -38.07 -41.23
C SER A 41 -9.92 -38.62 -39.82
N GLN A 42 -10.05 -39.94 -39.63
CA GLN A 42 -9.78 -40.60 -38.35
C GLN A 42 -8.30 -40.49 -37.93
N LEU A 43 -7.36 -40.68 -38.87
CA LEU A 43 -5.93 -40.55 -38.60
C LEU A 43 -5.54 -39.11 -38.25
N GLU A 44 -6.08 -38.13 -38.98
CA GLU A 44 -5.87 -36.70 -38.68
C GLU A 44 -6.43 -36.34 -37.30
N GLN A 45 -7.63 -36.83 -36.97
CA GLN A 45 -8.24 -36.64 -35.66
C GLN A 45 -7.36 -37.25 -34.54
N LEU A 46 -6.97 -38.52 -34.66
CA LEU A 46 -6.15 -39.20 -33.66
C LEU A 46 -4.77 -38.54 -33.48
N LEU A 47 -4.16 -38.08 -34.56
CA LEU A 47 -2.89 -37.35 -34.51
C LEU A 47 -3.05 -35.98 -33.83
N ASN A 48 -4.12 -35.25 -34.13
CA ASN A 48 -4.41 -33.96 -33.49
C ASN A 48 -4.70 -34.13 -31.99
N GLU A 49 -5.51 -35.11 -31.61
CA GLU A 49 -5.80 -35.43 -30.20
C GLU A 49 -4.54 -35.86 -29.44
N SER A 50 -3.68 -36.66 -30.07
CA SER A 50 -2.41 -37.07 -29.47
C SER A 50 -1.45 -35.90 -29.31
N MET A 51 -1.35 -35.03 -30.32
CA MET A 51 -0.51 -33.84 -30.27
C MET A 51 -0.98 -32.87 -29.17
N GLU A 52 -2.29 -32.64 -29.06
CA GLU A 52 -2.85 -31.79 -28.02
C GLU A 52 -2.61 -32.36 -26.62
N ARG A 53 -2.75 -33.68 -26.46
CA ARG A 53 -2.43 -34.37 -25.20
C ARG A 53 -0.97 -34.18 -24.79
N PHE A 54 -0.03 -34.34 -25.71
CA PHE A 54 1.39 -34.13 -25.42
C PHE A 54 1.68 -32.68 -25.05
N ARG A 55 1.11 -31.70 -25.75
CA ARG A 55 1.23 -30.28 -25.40
C ARG A 55 0.72 -29.99 -23.99
N GLN A 56 -0.43 -30.56 -23.63
CA GLN A 56 -0.98 -30.40 -22.28
C GLN A 56 -0.11 -31.06 -21.21
N MET A 57 0.48 -32.21 -21.50
CA MET A 57 1.41 -32.88 -20.58
C MET A 57 2.68 -32.07 -20.37
N GLU A 58 3.27 -31.57 -21.45
CA GLU A 58 4.46 -30.72 -21.42
C GLU A 58 4.20 -29.44 -20.62
N LYS A 59 3.10 -28.73 -20.92
CA LYS A 59 2.68 -27.53 -20.19
C LYS A 59 2.44 -27.80 -18.70
N LYS A 60 1.84 -28.93 -18.34
CA LYS A 60 1.63 -29.31 -16.93
C LYS A 60 2.95 -29.59 -16.21
N ALA A 61 3.90 -30.25 -16.89
CA ALA A 61 5.21 -30.52 -16.35
C ALA A 61 6.00 -29.22 -16.12
N GLU A 62 5.95 -28.29 -17.08
CA GLU A 62 6.55 -26.95 -16.97
C GLU A 62 5.97 -26.18 -15.77
N LEU A 63 4.64 -26.07 -15.68
CA LEU A 63 3.97 -25.41 -14.55
C LEU A 63 4.29 -26.05 -13.20
N ALA A 64 4.38 -27.38 -13.14
CA ALA A 64 4.75 -28.08 -11.91
C ALA A 64 6.21 -27.80 -11.51
N SER A 65 7.11 -27.66 -12.49
CA SER A 65 8.52 -27.32 -12.23
C SER A 65 8.73 -25.87 -11.82
N GLU A 66 7.86 -24.96 -12.28
CA GLU A 66 7.85 -23.54 -11.94
C GLU A 66 6.98 -23.22 -10.70
N THR A 67 6.43 -24.24 -10.05
CA THR A 67 5.61 -24.04 -8.85
C THR A 67 6.51 -23.56 -7.71
N ILE A 68 6.25 -22.34 -7.25
CA ILE A 68 6.93 -21.72 -6.10
C ILE A 68 6.01 -21.70 -4.88
N ASP A 69 6.60 -21.59 -3.69
CA ASP A 69 5.85 -21.31 -2.47
C ASP A 69 5.46 -19.82 -2.42
N VAL A 70 4.20 -19.53 -2.75
CA VAL A 70 3.65 -18.18 -2.74
C VAL A 70 3.47 -17.59 -1.33
N THR A 71 3.70 -18.38 -0.28
CA THR A 71 3.64 -17.94 1.11
C THR A 71 5.00 -17.55 1.67
N GLU A 72 6.08 -17.84 0.94
CA GLU A 72 7.43 -17.46 1.34
C GLU A 72 7.55 -15.92 1.47
N PRO A 73 8.14 -15.41 2.57
CA PRO A 73 8.34 -13.99 2.74
C PRO A 73 9.17 -13.42 1.58
N GLY A 74 8.55 -12.54 0.80
CA GLY A 74 9.25 -11.79 -0.24
C GLY A 74 10.26 -10.80 0.33
N GLN A 75 10.93 -10.08 -0.57
CA GLN A 75 11.84 -9.01 -0.17
C GLN A 75 11.07 -7.90 0.58
N ALA A 76 11.38 -7.71 1.86
CA ALA A 76 10.76 -6.70 2.68
C ALA A 76 11.12 -5.29 2.18
N ILE A 77 10.10 -4.47 1.94
CA ILE A 77 10.28 -3.03 1.71
C ILE A 77 10.14 -2.34 3.08
N PRO A 78 11.16 -1.64 3.58
CA PRO A 78 11.06 -0.96 4.86
C PRO A 78 9.97 0.12 4.78
N THR A 79 9.01 0.06 5.70
CA THR A 79 7.98 1.08 5.86
C THR A 79 8.32 1.96 7.06
N GLY A 80 8.03 3.25 6.94
CA GLY A 80 8.16 4.18 8.07
C GLY A 80 7.01 4.02 9.05
N ALA A 81 7.22 4.44 10.30
CA ALA A 81 6.18 4.54 11.32
C ALA A 81 6.02 5.99 11.76
N LYS A 82 4.79 6.39 12.09
CA LYS A 82 4.55 7.67 12.77
C LYS A 82 5.14 7.59 14.18
N HIS A 83 5.65 8.72 14.67
CA HIS A 83 6.09 8.83 16.06
C HIS A 83 4.88 8.68 17.00
N LEU A 84 5.07 8.04 18.16
CA LEU A 84 4.00 7.79 19.14
C LEU A 84 3.28 9.09 19.55
N LEU A 85 4.03 10.16 19.81
CA LEU A 85 3.45 11.47 20.11
C LEU A 85 2.54 11.99 18.98
N THR A 86 2.92 11.79 17.71
CA THR A 86 2.08 12.19 16.58
C THR A 86 0.80 11.36 16.52
N ILE A 87 0.89 10.05 16.77
CA ILE A 87 -0.29 9.17 16.81
C ILE A 87 -1.26 9.63 17.90
N THR A 88 -0.75 9.89 19.12
CA THR A 88 -1.55 10.37 20.24
C THR A 88 -2.17 11.73 19.96
N THR A 89 -1.40 12.68 19.43
CA THR A 89 -1.91 14.01 19.07
C THR A 89 -2.99 13.92 17.98
N ASP A 90 -2.76 13.15 16.91
CA ASP A 90 -3.73 12.93 15.83
C ASP A 90 -5.03 12.31 16.37
N GLU A 91 -4.93 11.37 17.31
CA GLU A 91 -6.09 10.74 17.95
C GLU A 91 -6.91 11.74 18.77
N ILE A 92 -6.26 12.56 19.59
CA ILE A 92 -6.92 13.61 20.38
C ILE A 92 -7.61 14.61 19.44
N ILE A 93 -6.90 15.12 18.43
CA ILE A 93 -7.46 16.04 17.43
C ILE A 93 -8.70 15.44 16.77
N ARG A 94 -8.65 14.17 16.37
CA ARG A 94 -9.77 13.48 15.73
C ARG A 94 -11.01 13.44 16.63
N VAL A 95 -10.85 13.14 17.91
CA VAL A 95 -11.96 13.10 18.89
C VAL A 95 -12.62 14.47 19.01
N PHE A 96 -11.84 15.53 19.24
CA PHE A 96 -12.37 16.89 19.42
C PHE A 96 -12.94 17.47 18.14
N SER A 97 -12.34 17.17 16.98
CA SER A 97 -12.89 17.55 15.67
C SER A 97 -14.29 16.94 15.46
N GLY A 98 -14.50 15.69 15.90
CA GLY A 98 -15.82 15.04 15.89
C GLY A 98 -16.87 15.75 16.78
N MET A 99 -16.43 16.54 17.76
CA MET A 99 -17.28 17.35 18.65
C MET A 99 -17.48 18.81 18.14
N GLY A 100 -16.91 19.14 16.98
CA GLY A 100 -17.01 20.46 16.36
C GLY A 100 -15.98 21.48 16.87
N PHE A 101 -14.85 21.03 17.42
CA PHE A 101 -13.70 21.89 17.69
C PHE A 101 -12.83 22.03 16.43
N SER A 102 -12.28 23.21 16.20
CA SER A 102 -11.26 23.43 15.16
C SER A 102 -9.86 23.44 15.76
N VAL A 103 -8.86 22.99 15.01
CA VAL A 103 -7.46 23.07 15.45
C VAL A 103 -6.93 24.49 15.28
N SER A 104 -6.26 25.02 16.30
CA SER A 104 -5.57 26.30 16.28
C SER A 104 -4.10 26.09 16.67
N GLU A 105 -3.19 26.76 15.97
CA GLU A 105 -1.75 26.66 16.22
C GLU A 105 -1.17 28.06 16.46
N GLY A 106 -0.03 28.11 17.13
CA GLY A 106 0.69 29.35 17.37
C GLY A 106 2.19 29.13 17.51
N PRO A 107 2.96 30.22 17.62
CA PRO A 107 4.41 30.14 17.65
C PRO A 107 4.91 29.46 18.93
N GLU A 108 6.08 28.83 18.85
CA GLU A 108 6.78 28.22 20.00
C GLU A 108 7.55 29.26 20.81
N VAL A 109 8.11 30.27 20.13
CA VAL A 109 8.64 31.49 20.75
C VAL A 109 7.49 32.48 20.92
N ASP A 110 7.16 32.84 22.15
CA ASP A 110 6.05 33.74 22.44
C ASP A 110 6.47 34.89 23.38
N THR A 111 5.55 35.82 23.61
CA THR A 111 5.76 36.96 24.51
C THR A 111 5.34 36.62 25.94
N VAL A 112 5.97 37.28 26.91
CA VAL A 112 5.55 37.23 28.32
C VAL A 112 4.07 37.56 28.47
N PHE A 113 3.57 38.51 27.67
CA PHE A 113 2.16 38.88 27.66
C PHE A 113 1.23 37.70 27.35
N ASN A 114 1.44 37.00 26.24
CA ASN A 114 0.54 35.91 25.85
C ASN A 114 0.73 34.65 26.72
N ASN A 115 1.95 34.38 27.18
CA ASN A 115 2.26 33.18 27.97
C ASN A 115 1.88 33.31 29.44
N PHE A 116 1.78 34.54 29.96
CA PHE A 116 1.50 34.77 31.38
C PHE A 116 0.54 35.93 31.66
N ASP A 117 0.78 37.16 31.19
CA ASP A 117 -0.01 38.33 31.63
C ASP A 117 -1.49 38.18 31.28
N ALA A 118 -1.78 37.80 30.03
CA ALA A 118 -3.13 37.59 29.52
C ALA A 118 -3.84 36.39 30.19
N LEU A 119 -3.08 35.56 30.91
CA LEU A 119 -3.55 34.37 31.64
C LEU A 119 -3.58 34.61 33.15
N ASN A 120 -3.54 35.87 33.58
CA ASN A 120 -3.64 36.27 34.98
C ASN A 120 -2.54 35.67 35.88
N ALA A 121 -1.35 35.42 35.31
CA ALA A 121 -0.17 35.01 36.07
C ALA A 121 0.73 36.24 36.25
N PRO A 122 0.69 37.00 37.36
CA PRO A 122 1.47 38.23 37.55
C PRO A 122 3.00 37.99 37.59
N SER A 123 3.80 39.07 37.59
CA SER A 123 5.27 39.01 37.55
C SER A 123 5.91 38.22 38.71
N ASN A 124 5.25 38.17 39.87
CA ASN A 124 5.67 37.40 41.04
C ASN A 124 5.09 35.98 41.10
N HIS A 125 4.44 35.52 40.03
CA HIS A 125 3.88 34.18 39.97
C HIS A 125 5.01 33.13 39.85
N PRO A 126 4.99 32.03 40.63
CA PRO A 126 6.05 31.02 40.61
C PRO A 126 6.37 30.48 39.21
N SER A 127 5.36 30.31 38.34
CA SER A 127 5.57 29.82 36.97
C SER A 127 6.41 30.74 36.08
N ARG A 128 6.67 31.98 36.49
CA ARG A 128 7.51 32.93 35.77
C ARG A 128 8.98 32.87 36.19
N ASP A 129 9.32 32.05 37.18
CA ASP A 129 10.68 31.94 37.66
C ASP A 129 11.63 31.61 36.50
N MET A 130 12.79 32.27 36.51
CA MET A 130 13.87 32.05 35.54
C MET A 130 14.44 30.63 35.63
N THR A 131 14.21 29.94 36.77
CA THR A 131 14.58 28.52 36.91
C THR A 131 13.65 27.57 36.17
N ASP A 132 12.42 28.00 35.85
CA ASP A 132 11.36 27.12 35.34
C ASP A 132 11.03 27.41 33.87
N THR A 133 11.35 28.61 33.38
CA THR A 133 11.00 29.08 32.03
C THR A 133 12.23 29.50 31.22
N PHE A 134 12.28 29.09 29.95
CA PHE A 134 13.32 29.52 29.02
C PHE A 134 13.04 30.93 28.46
N TYR A 135 13.62 31.94 29.09
CA TYR A 135 13.60 33.32 28.56
C TYR A 135 14.70 33.53 27.51
N ILE A 136 14.34 34.19 26.41
CA ILE A 136 15.26 34.65 25.35
C ILE A 136 15.65 36.11 25.61
N SER A 137 14.70 36.91 26.10
CA SER A 137 14.88 38.29 26.57
C SER A 137 13.83 38.61 27.64
N GLU A 138 13.79 39.85 28.14
CA GLU A 138 12.83 40.25 29.18
C GLU A 138 11.36 40.02 28.79
N ASP A 139 11.01 40.18 27.50
CA ASP A 139 9.63 40.08 27.01
C ASP A 139 9.37 38.84 26.13
N VAL A 140 10.38 38.01 25.86
CA VAL A 140 10.32 36.90 24.89
C VAL A 140 10.85 35.61 25.52
N LEU A 141 10.11 34.51 25.33
CA LEU A 141 10.40 33.19 25.91
C LEU A 141 9.99 32.04 24.98
N LEU A 142 10.41 30.82 25.30
CA LEU A 142 9.79 29.61 24.76
C LEU A 142 8.54 29.28 25.57
N ARG A 143 7.38 29.11 24.90
CA ARG A 143 6.10 28.94 25.59
C ARG A 143 6.09 27.72 26.52
N THR A 144 5.53 27.89 27.71
CA THR A 144 5.49 26.84 28.75
C THR A 144 4.25 25.95 28.65
N GLN A 145 3.28 26.38 27.84
CA GLN A 145 1.95 25.82 27.63
C GLN A 145 1.42 26.27 26.25
N THR A 146 0.32 25.68 25.76
CA THR A 146 -0.32 26.09 24.50
C THR A 146 -1.43 27.13 24.69
N SER A 147 -1.71 27.55 25.92
CA SER A 147 -2.62 28.66 26.25
C SER A 147 -2.38 29.99 25.50
N PRO A 148 -1.15 30.39 25.09
CA PRO A 148 -0.96 31.56 24.23
C PRO A 148 -1.80 31.51 22.95
N VAL A 149 -2.04 30.31 22.40
CA VAL A 149 -2.89 30.10 21.22
C VAL A 149 -4.35 30.46 21.53
N GLN A 150 -4.82 30.16 22.73
CA GLN A 150 -6.16 30.53 23.17
C GLN A 150 -6.30 32.05 23.28
N ILE A 151 -5.32 32.74 23.87
CA ILE A 151 -5.32 34.21 23.93
C ILE A 151 -5.37 34.82 22.53
N ARG A 152 -4.52 34.34 21.61
CA ARG A 152 -4.52 34.79 20.21
C ARG A 152 -5.85 34.52 19.52
N THR A 153 -6.49 33.38 19.79
CA THR A 153 -7.82 33.04 19.27
C THR A 153 -8.88 33.99 19.83
N LEU A 154 -8.89 34.24 21.15
CA LEU A 154 -9.83 35.16 21.80
C LEU A 154 -9.69 36.61 21.30
N LEU A 155 -8.48 37.04 20.96
CA LEU A 155 -8.23 38.39 20.42
C LEU A 155 -8.64 38.53 18.94
N SER A 156 -8.60 37.44 18.17
CA SER A 156 -8.88 37.45 16.73
C SER A 156 -10.32 37.08 16.37
N GLN A 157 -11.03 36.36 17.25
CA GLN A 157 -12.37 35.85 17.00
C GLN A 157 -13.33 36.21 18.15
N LYS A 158 -14.61 36.46 17.81
CA LYS A 158 -15.69 36.63 18.79
C LYS A 158 -16.37 35.29 19.09
N PRO A 159 -16.92 35.09 20.31
CA PRO A 159 -17.74 33.93 20.64
C PRO A 159 -18.91 33.72 19.67
N PRO A 160 -19.33 32.45 19.44
CA PRO A 160 -18.83 31.22 20.06
C PRO A 160 -17.48 30.74 19.49
N ILE A 161 -16.62 30.22 20.37
CA ILE A 161 -15.29 29.67 20.02
C ILE A 161 -15.21 28.23 20.53
N LYS A 162 -14.75 27.31 19.68
CA LYS A 162 -14.42 25.93 20.02
C LYS A 162 -13.12 25.56 19.33
N VAL A 163 -12.01 25.68 20.05
CA VAL A 163 -10.68 25.38 19.50
C VAL A 163 -9.92 24.39 20.38
N ILE A 164 -9.06 23.62 19.76
CA ILE A 164 -8.04 22.77 20.38
C ILE A 164 -6.67 23.24 19.89
N ALA A 165 -5.71 23.37 20.81
CA ALA A 165 -4.37 23.89 20.58
C ALA A 165 -3.30 22.83 20.91
N PRO A 166 -3.00 21.91 19.98
CA PRO A 166 -1.89 20.99 20.11
C PRO A 166 -0.56 21.71 19.83
N GLY A 167 0.50 21.36 20.55
CA GLY A 167 1.83 21.89 20.23
C GLY A 167 2.91 21.57 21.25
N ARG A 168 4.14 21.90 20.86
CA ARG A 168 5.32 21.78 21.73
C ARG A 168 5.33 22.85 22.81
N CYS A 169 5.74 22.47 24.01
CA CYS A 169 5.94 23.33 25.15
C CYS A 169 7.31 23.06 25.77
N PHE A 170 7.83 24.05 26.47
CA PHE A 170 9.19 24.03 26.99
C PHE A 170 9.21 24.44 28.46
N ARG A 171 9.97 23.69 29.27
CA ARG A 171 10.20 23.99 30.69
C ARG A 171 11.66 23.71 31.02
N CYS A 172 12.23 24.52 31.89
CA CYS A 172 13.61 24.35 32.34
C CYS A 172 13.73 23.24 33.40
N ASP A 173 13.19 22.06 33.08
CA ASP A 173 13.25 20.90 33.93
C ASP A 173 14.57 20.15 33.74
N THR A 174 15.12 19.61 34.81
CA THR A 174 16.28 18.71 34.71
C THR A 174 15.84 17.40 34.04
N PRO A 175 16.46 16.99 32.92
CA PRO A 175 16.03 15.79 32.21
C PRO A 175 16.17 14.54 33.09
N ASP A 176 15.07 13.80 33.23
CA ASP A 176 15.02 12.51 33.92
C ASP A 176 14.03 11.55 33.23
N ALA A 177 13.64 10.45 33.89
CA ALA A 177 12.73 9.47 33.31
C ALA A 177 11.31 10.00 33.05
N THR A 178 10.92 11.09 33.71
CA THR A 178 9.57 11.70 33.70
C THR A 178 9.55 13.13 33.18
N HIS A 179 10.71 13.79 33.12
CA HIS A 179 10.85 15.20 32.72
C HIS A 179 11.69 15.33 31.45
N SER A 180 11.15 16.10 30.50
CA SER A 180 11.85 16.50 29.28
C SER A 180 11.70 18.01 29.12
N PRO A 181 12.77 18.75 28.79
CA PRO A 181 12.71 20.19 28.62
C PRO A 181 11.84 20.63 27.45
N MET A 182 11.47 19.68 26.57
CA MET A 182 10.47 19.83 25.53
C MET A 182 9.47 18.68 25.62
N PHE A 183 8.18 19.00 25.63
CA PHE A 183 7.09 18.03 25.62
C PHE A 183 5.94 18.51 24.72
N GLN A 184 4.98 17.63 24.47
CA GLN A 184 3.78 17.96 23.70
C GLN A 184 2.61 18.19 24.66
N GLN A 185 1.85 19.25 24.42
CA GLN A 185 0.65 19.58 25.17
C GLN A 185 -0.50 19.80 24.19
N VAL A 186 -1.71 19.46 24.63
CA VAL A 186 -2.95 19.74 23.90
C VAL A 186 -3.90 20.40 24.89
N GLU A 187 -4.35 21.61 24.56
CA GLU A 187 -5.35 22.35 25.34
C GLU A 187 -6.62 22.62 24.55
#